data_AF-A0A838RXC7-F1
#
_entry.id   AF-A0A838RXC7-F1
#
_cell.length_a   1.000
_cell.length_b   1.000
_cell.length_c   1.000
_cell.angle_alpha   90.00
_cell.angle_beta   90.00
_cell.angle_gamma   90.00
#
_symmetry.space_group_name_H-M   'P 1'
#
loop_
_entity.id
_entity.type
_entity.pdbx_description
1 polymer ?
#
loop_
_entity_poly.entity_id
_entity_poly.type
_entity_poly.pdbx_seq_one_letter_code
_entity_poly.pdbx_strand_id
1 'polypeptide(L)'
;MSDGVKDSSGKLVRGLSRLDATMIVVGSMIGSGIFITSAESSRLVGAPGWLLAAWTLAGVLTITGALCCAELAAMWPRAGGQYVFLRQAYGPSIGFLFGWSLFLVIQTGTIAAVAVAFANFMGVLTDRVASDRYLIVPYVIGGYAISLSTQQLVAVVMILFLTVVNTRGLQTGKFIQNTFTFTKTAALLGLIVIGLFFGWNDQSAAYTSSWWKPWENGWKPDAAQLGFEAATEGTLILALVMLLGRAMVGPLFAQSAWNNVTFTAGEVRDPGRNLPRAL
;
A
#
# COMPACT_ATOMS: atom_id res chain seq x y z
N MET A 1 9.69 11.25 -45.13
CA MET A 1 9.28 12.56 -44.58
C MET A 1 7.78 12.52 -44.35
N SER A 2 7.37 12.30 -43.11
CA SER A 2 5.99 12.48 -42.66
C SER A 2 6.11 13.41 -41.47
N ASP A 3 5.80 14.67 -41.74
CA ASP A 3 5.96 15.77 -40.79
C ASP A 3 5.00 15.58 -39.62
N GLY A 4 5.58 15.27 -38.46
CA GLY A 4 4.89 15.30 -37.19
C GLY A 4 4.50 16.74 -36.87
N VAL A 5 3.23 17.05 -37.12
CA VAL A 5 2.58 18.25 -36.59
C VAL A 5 2.72 18.21 -35.07
N LYS A 6 3.61 19.04 -34.53
CA LYS A 6 3.64 19.35 -33.10
C LYS A 6 2.34 20.07 -32.77
N ASP A 7 1.43 19.39 -32.08
CA ASP A 7 0.27 20.01 -31.45
C ASP A 7 0.78 21.12 -30.53
N SER A 8 0.50 22.37 -30.92
CA SER A 8 0.91 23.60 -30.24
C SER A 8 0.00 23.96 -29.07
N SER A 9 -0.97 23.11 -28.73
CA SER A 9 -1.64 23.15 -27.44
C SER A 9 -0.86 22.27 -26.46
N GLY A 10 -0.49 22.78 -25.28
CA GLY A 10 0.20 22.01 -24.23
C GLY A 10 -0.65 20.88 -23.61
N LYS A 11 -1.40 20.14 -24.43
CA LYS A 11 -2.23 18.99 -24.08
C LYS A 11 -1.37 17.74 -24.12
N LEU A 12 -1.57 16.89 -23.12
CA LEU A 12 -0.89 15.60 -23.04
C LEU A 12 -1.33 14.70 -24.21
N VAL A 13 -0.38 13.96 -24.78
CA VAL A 13 -0.64 13.01 -25.86
C VAL A 13 -1.47 11.84 -25.31
N ARG A 14 -2.58 11.53 -25.96
CA ARG A 14 -3.47 10.40 -25.63
C ARG A 14 -2.86 9.07 -26.07
N GLY A 15 -1.75 8.69 -25.45
CA GLY A 15 -0.94 7.54 -25.84
C GLY A 15 -1.36 6.20 -25.21
N LEU A 16 -1.87 6.22 -23.98
CA LEU A 16 -2.09 5.02 -23.17
C LEU A 16 -3.35 4.26 -23.59
N SER A 17 -3.21 2.98 -23.90
CA SER A 17 -4.34 2.09 -24.17
C SER A 17 -5.05 1.68 -22.88
N ARG A 18 -6.20 0.99 -23.02
CA ARG A 18 -6.89 0.36 -21.88
C ARG A 18 -5.98 -0.61 -21.12
N LEU A 19 -5.22 -1.43 -21.85
CA LEU A 19 -4.31 -2.40 -21.23
C LEU A 19 -3.20 -1.68 -20.47
N ASP A 20 -2.66 -0.58 -21.02
CA ASP A 20 -1.65 0.21 -20.31
C ASP A 20 -2.23 0.81 -19.02
N ALA A 21 -3.46 1.32 -19.07
CA ALA A 21 -4.17 1.83 -17.88
C ALA A 21 -4.41 0.73 -16.83
N THR A 22 -4.87 -0.46 -17.23
CA THR A 22 -5.02 -1.61 -16.31
C THR A 22 -3.68 -2.04 -15.73
N MET A 23 -2.62 -2.08 -16.53
CA MET A 23 -1.28 -2.44 -16.06
C MET A 23 -0.71 -1.39 -15.11
N ILE A 24 -1.05 -0.11 -15.28
CA ILE A 24 -0.72 0.95 -14.31
C ILE A 24 -1.41 0.66 -12.97
N VAL A 25 -2.70 0.33 -12.97
CA VAL A 25 -3.46 -0.01 -11.74
C VAL A 25 -2.87 -1.25 -11.06
N VAL A 26 -2.70 -2.35 -11.81
CA VAL A 26 -2.15 -3.59 -11.25
C VAL A 26 -0.72 -3.39 -10.74
N GLY A 27 0.11 -2.68 -11.50
CA GLY A 27 1.51 -2.42 -11.15
C GLY A 27 1.68 -1.49 -9.95
N SER A 28 0.74 -0.55 -9.76
CA SER A 28 0.74 0.38 -8.61
C SER A 28 0.16 -0.26 -7.35
N MET A 29 -0.89 -1.08 -7.47
CA MET A 29 -1.52 -1.75 -6.33
C MET A 29 -0.67 -2.88 -5.76
N ILE A 30 -0.11 -3.75 -6.61
CA ILE A 30 0.68 -4.90 -6.15
C ILE A 30 2.02 -4.36 -5.63
N GLY A 31 2.12 -4.10 -4.33
CA GLY A 31 3.31 -3.53 -3.69
C GLY A 31 3.96 -4.45 -2.67
N SER A 32 4.87 -3.89 -1.88
CA SER A 32 5.46 -4.58 -0.72
C SER A 32 4.47 -4.78 0.43
N GLY A 33 3.31 -4.11 0.40
CA GLY A 33 2.31 -4.12 1.47
C GLY A 33 1.91 -5.53 1.90
N ILE A 34 1.67 -6.44 0.95
CA ILE A 34 1.30 -7.85 1.24
C ILE A 34 2.30 -8.58 2.13
N PHE A 35 3.60 -8.29 1.98
CA PHE A 35 4.68 -8.92 2.77
C PHE A 35 4.82 -8.33 4.18
N ILE A 36 4.33 -7.11 4.39
CA ILE A 36 4.49 -6.36 5.64
C ILE A 36 3.23 -6.53 6.50
N THR A 37 2.07 -6.25 5.91
CA THR A 37 0.85 -6.01 6.68
C THR A 37 0.14 -7.30 7.08
N SER A 38 0.30 -8.39 6.33
CA SER A 38 -0.35 -9.67 6.63
C SER A 38 0.03 -10.20 8.01
N ALA A 39 1.32 -10.12 8.38
CA ALA A 39 1.78 -10.59 9.68
C ALA A 39 1.26 -9.73 10.84
N GLU A 40 1.16 -8.42 10.64
CA GLU A 40 0.60 -7.49 11.64
C GLU A 40 -0.90 -7.72 11.83
N SER A 41 -1.66 -7.75 10.74
CA SER A 41 -3.10 -8.05 10.77
C SER A 41 -3.38 -9.42 11.40
N SER A 42 -2.56 -10.43 11.10
CA SER A 42 -2.71 -11.76 11.68
C SER A 42 -2.51 -11.78 13.20
N ARG A 43 -1.57 -10.99 13.74
CA ARG A 43 -1.38 -10.87 15.21
C ARG A 43 -2.57 -10.19 15.89
N LEU A 44 -3.24 -9.28 15.20
CA LEU A 44 -4.40 -8.57 15.74
C LEU A 44 -5.64 -9.47 15.85
N VAL A 45 -5.89 -10.33 14.85
CA VAL A 45 -7.11 -11.16 14.79
C VAL A 45 -6.92 -12.60 15.24
N GLY A 46 -5.68 -13.11 15.27
CA GLY A 46 -5.34 -14.40 15.89
C GLY A 46 -5.85 -15.67 15.21
N ALA A 47 -6.59 -15.58 14.10
CA ALA A 47 -7.03 -16.75 13.35
C ALA A 47 -7.02 -16.52 11.82
N PRO A 48 -6.73 -17.56 11.01
CA PRO A 48 -6.66 -17.44 9.56
C PRO A 48 -7.95 -16.94 8.90
N GLY A 49 -9.11 -17.41 9.36
CA GLY A 49 -10.41 -17.02 8.80
C GLY A 49 -10.68 -15.52 8.93
N TRP A 50 -10.35 -14.94 10.09
CA TRP A 50 -10.47 -13.50 10.32
C TRP A 50 -9.47 -12.67 9.51
N LEU A 51 -8.25 -13.18 9.29
CA LEU A 51 -7.29 -12.53 8.40
C LEU A 51 -7.82 -12.47 6.97
N LEU A 52 -8.32 -13.59 6.44
CA LEU A 52 -8.91 -13.64 5.09
C LEU A 52 -10.17 -12.78 4.98
N ALA A 53 -11.00 -12.74 6.03
CA ALA A 53 -12.15 -11.85 6.10
C ALA A 53 -11.72 -10.38 6.03
N ALA A 54 -10.68 -9.97 6.77
CA ALA A 54 -10.14 -8.61 6.71
C ALA A 54 -9.66 -8.24 5.30
N TRP A 55 -8.93 -9.13 4.64
CA TRP A 55 -8.47 -8.95 3.25
C TRP A 55 -9.64 -8.84 2.25
N THR A 56 -10.65 -9.68 2.42
CA THR A 56 -11.84 -9.70 1.56
C THR A 56 -12.66 -8.42 1.75
N LEU A 57 -12.92 -8.01 2.99
CA LEU A 57 -13.65 -6.79 3.31
C LEU A 57 -12.91 -5.55 2.79
N ALA A 58 -11.59 -5.48 2.97
CA ALA A 58 -10.78 -4.41 2.39
C ALA A 58 -10.87 -4.40 0.86
N GLY A 59 -10.89 -5.58 0.22
CA GLY A 59 -11.02 -5.71 -1.23
C GLY A 59 -12.36 -5.19 -1.74
N VAL A 60 -13.46 -5.53 -1.06
CA VAL A 60 -14.80 -5.01 -1.38
C VAL A 60 -14.82 -3.48 -1.24
N LEU A 61 -14.31 -2.93 -0.14
CA LEU A 61 -14.23 -1.47 0.06
C LEU A 61 -13.39 -0.79 -1.03
N THR A 62 -12.28 -1.40 -1.42
CA THR A 62 -11.39 -0.91 -2.47
C THR A 62 -12.11 -0.87 -3.83
N ILE A 63 -12.82 -1.94 -4.19
CA ILE A 63 -13.60 -2.00 -5.44
C ILE A 63 -14.70 -0.94 -5.43
N THR A 64 -15.45 -0.79 -4.32
CA THR A 64 -16.48 0.25 -4.20
C THR A 64 -15.88 1.64 -4.40
N GLY A 65 -14.75 1.95 -3.75
CA GLY A 65 -14.05 3.22 -3.93
C GLY A 65 -13.54 3.44 -5.36
N ALA A 66 -13.01 2.38 -5.99
CA ALA A 66 -12.53 2.41 -7.36
C ALA A 66 -13.66 2.70 -8.36
N LEU A 67 -14.83 2.08 -8.19
CA LEU A 67 -16.00 2.32 -9.02
C LEU A 67 -16.54 3.76 -8.88
N CYS A 68 -16.62 4.30 -7.66
CA CYS A 68 -17.00 5.71 -7.46
C CYS A 68 -16.01 6.66 -8.14
N CYS A 69 -14.71 6.39 -8.03
CA CYS A 69 -13.69 7.19 -8.70
C CYS A 69 -13.66 6.99 -10.22
N ALA A 70 -14.06 5.82 -10.72
CA ALA A 70 -14.17 5.56 -12.14
C ALA A 70 -15.20 6.48 -12.80
N GLU A 71 -16.37 6.67 -12.17
CA GLU A 71 -17.38 7.61 -12.64
C GLU A 71 -16.85 9.05 -12.69
N LEU A 72 -16.19 9.49 -11.61
CA LEU A 72 -15.58 10.82 -11.55
C LEU A 72 -14.48 11.01 -12.61
N ALA A 73 -13.64 9.99 -12.81
CA ALA A 73 -12.56 10.00 -13.79
C ALA A 73 -13.10 10.00 -15.24
N ALA A 74 -14.24 9.36 -15.49
CA ALA A 74 -14.92 9.39 -16.77
C ALA A 74 -15.57 10.75 -17.05
N MET A 75 -16.18 11.39 -16.03
CA MET A 75 -16.79 12.71 -16.15
C MET A 75 -15.75 13.84 -16.32
N TRP A 76 -14.61 13.75 -15.62
CA TRP A 76 -13.53 14.74 -15.69
C TRP A 76 -12.17 14.12 -16.02
N PRO A 77 -11.95 13.69 -17.28
CA PRO A 77 -10.73 12.98 -17.71
C PRO A 77 -9.54 13.93 -17.93
N ARG A 78 -9.18 14.68 -16.90
CA ARG A 78 -8.05 15.61 -16.87
C ARG A 78 -6.91 14.99 -16.06
N ALA A 79 -5.68 15.34 -16.41
CA ALA A 79 -4.52 14.98 -15.60
C ALA A 79 -4.59 15.72 -14.24
N GLY A 80 -4.23 15.00 -13.17
CA GLY A 80 -4.23 15.53 -11.80
C GLY A 80 -5.02 14.70 -10.79
N GLY A 81 -5.70 13.62 -11.21
CA GLY A 81 -6.33 12.65 -10.33
C GLY A 81 -7.35 13.25 -9.35
N GLN A 82 -7.35 12.75 -8.12
CA GLN A 82 -8.31 13.17 -7.08
C GLN A 82 -8.31 14.68 -6.78
N TYR A 83 -7.18 15.37 -7.00
CA TYR A 83 -7.12 16.82 -6.85
C TYR A 83 -8.10 17.53 -7.80
N VAL A 84 -8.24 17.05 -9.04
CA VAL A 84 -9.17 17.62 -10.01
C VAL A 84 -10.61 17.48 -9.53
N PHE A 85 -10.98 16.32 -8.99
CA PHE A 85 -12.34 16.05 -8.52
C PHE A 85 -12.70 16.95 -7.34
N LEU A 86 -11.82 17.02 -6.34
CA LEU A 86 -12.05 17.83 -5.13
C LEU A 86 -12.06 19.33 -5.44
N ARG A 87 -11.16 19.79 -6.31
CA ARG A 87 -11.16 21.19 -6.76
C ARG A 87 -12.43 21.53 -7.53
N GLN A 88 -12.94 20.63 -8.36
CA GLN A 88 -14.14 20.85 -9.17
C GLN A 88 -15.42 20.82 -8.33
N ALA A 89 -15.49 19.94 -7.34
CA ALA A 89 -16.66 19.79 -6.47
C ALA A 89 -16.74 20.85 -5.37
N TYR A 90 -15.60 21.22 -4.75
CA TYR A 90 -15.56 22.04 -3.54
C TYR A 90 -14.75 23.34 -3.69
N GLY A 91 -14.23 23.61 -4.89
CA GLY A 91 -13.50 24.84 -5.19
C GLY A 91 -12.00 24.80 -4.87
N PRO A 92 -11.29 25.91 -5.13
CA PRO A 92 -9.83 25.95 -5.08
C PRO A 92 -9.22 25.72 -3.70
N SER A 93 -9.88 26.14 -2.61
CA SER A 93 -9.39 26.00 -1.24
C SER A 93 -9.29 24.53 -0.81
N ILE A 94 -10.34 23.75 -1.03
CA ILE A 94 -10.35 22.31 -0.72
C ILE A 94 -9.40 21.54 -1.65
N GLY A 95 -9.35 21.90 -2.93
CA GLY A 95 -8.34 21.38 -3.84
C GLY A 95 -6.91 21.62 -3.32
N PHE A 96 -6.61 22.84 -2.87
CA PHE A 96 -5.31 23.19 -2.28
C PHE A 96 -5.01 22.38 -1.02
N LEU A 97 -5.96 22.28 -0.08
CA LEU A 97 -5.78 21.49 1.15
C LEU A 97 -5.50 20.01 0.84
N PHE A 98 -6.20 19.44 -0.14
CA PHE A 98 -5.92 18.08 -0.59
C PHE A 98 -4.53 17.97 -1.21
N GLY A 99 -4.14 18.89 -2.09
CA GLY A 99 -2.80 18.90 -2.69
C GLY A 99 -1.68 19.04 -1.64
N TRP A 100 -1.87 19.90 -0.65
CA TRP A 100 -0.97 20.08 0.49
C TRP A 100 -0.85 18.79 1.31
N SER A 101 -1.98 18.15 1.61
CA SER A 101 -2.03 16.89 2.37
C SER A 101 -1.42 15.74 1.59
N LEU A 102 -1.70 15.66 0.29
CA LEU A 102 -1.12 14.68 -0.62
C LEU A 102 0.40 14.79 -0.65
N PHE A 103 0.92 16.01 -0.78
CA PHE A 103 2.35 16.25 -0.87
C PHE A 103 3.07 16.05 0.47
N LEU A 104 2.66 16.72 1.54
CA LEU A 104 3.40 16.73 2.80
C LEU A 104 3.14 15.52 3.69
N VAL A 105 1.94 14.95 3.65
CA VAL A 105 1.52 13.89 4.59
C VAL A 105 1.46 12.54 3.89
N ILE A 106 0.62 12.42 2.85
CA ILE A 106 0.30 11.12 2.25
C ILE A 106 1.52 10.53 1.51
N GLN A 107 2.10 11.27 0.57
CA GLN A 107 3.21 10.76 -0.23
C GLN A 107 4.50 10.65 0.59
N THR A 108 4.81 11.66 1.40
CA THR A 108 5.98 11.63 2.31
C THR A 108 5.91 10.46 3.30
N GLY A 109 4.74 10.27 3.93
CA GLY A 109 4.52 9.18 4.89
C GLY A 109 4.63 7.81 4.23
N THR A 110 4.07 7.64 3.03
CA THR A 110 4.15 6.38 2.27
C THR A 110 5.59 6.05 1.90
N ILE A 111 6.36 7.02 1.40
CA ILE A 111 7.78 6.84 1.06
C ILE A 111 8.59 6.44 2.30
N ALA A 112 8.37 7.13 3.43
CA ALA A 112 9.04 6.81 4.69
C ALA A 112 8.70 5.41 5.20
N ALA A 113 7.42 5.04 5.20
CA ALA A 113 6.96 3.72 5.63
C ALA A 113 7.58 2.59 4.79
N VAL A 114 7.61 2.74 3.46
CA VAL A 114 8.21 1.74 2.56
C VAL A 114 9.73 1.65 2.73
N ALA A 115 10.42 2.78 2.95
CA ALA A 115 11.86 2.78 3.20
C ALA A 115 12.22 2.11 4.54
N VAL A 116 11.42 2.34 5.58
CA VAL A 116 11.58 1.64 6.87
C VAL A 116 11.30 0.14 6.71
N ALA A 117 10.29 -0.24 5.94
CA ALA A 117 10.03 -1.65 5.65
C ALA A 117 11.19 -2.32 4.89
N PHE A 118 11.81 -1.63 3.93
CA PHE A 118 13.03 -2.12 3.27
C PHE A 118 14.15 -2.36 4.29
N ALA A 119 14.39 -1.41 5.21
CA ALA A 119 15.38 -1.56 6.26
C ALA A 119 15.07 -2.74 7.21
N ASN A 120 13.80 -2.97 7.54
CA ASN A 120 13.37 -4.14 8.32
C ASN A 120 13.72 -5.46 7.63
N PHE A 121 13.41 -5.59 6.33
CA PHE A 121 13.76 -6.80 5.57
C PHE A 121 15.27 -6.98 5.43
N MET A 122 16.04 -5.88 5.32
CA MET A 122 17.50 -5.94 5.35
C MET A 122 18.04 -6.43 6.70
N GLY A 123 17.40 -6.03 7.81
CA GLY A 123 17.73 -6.51 9.15
C GLY A 123 17.55 -8.02 9.36
N VAL A 124 16.71 -8.68 8.56
CA VAL A 124 16.61 -10.15 8.53
C VAL A 124 17.86 -10.79 7.93
N LEU A 125 18.55 -10.11 7.01
CA LEU A 125 19.75 -10.61 6.34
C LEU A 125 21.04 -10.26 7.09
N THR A 126 21.03 -9.20 7.90
CA THR A 126 22.16 -8.79 8.73
C THR A 126 21.73 -8.21 10.06
N ASP A 127 22.37 -8.69 11.12
CA ASP A 127 22.32 -8.20 12.51
C ASP A 127 22.79 -6.75 12.71
N ARG A 128 23.37 -6.13 11.67
CA ARG A 128 23.83 -4.73 11.69
C ARG A 128 22.70 -3.72 11.53
N VAL A 129 21.56 -4.12 10.97
CA VAL A 129 20.41 -3.25 10.75
C VAL A 129 19.29 -3.67 11.69
N ALA A 130 19.06 -2.88 12.72
CA ALA A 130 18.03 -3.18 13.72
C ALA A 130 17.37 -1.91 14.26
N SER A 131 16.11 -2.03 14.69
CA SER A 131 15.31 -0.94 15.26
C SER A 131 15.83 -0.49 16.62
N ASP A 132 16.38 -1.42 17.41
CA ASP A 132 16.88 -1.23 18.77
C ASP A 132 18.36 -0.83 18.83
N ARG A 133 19.09 -0.93 17.72
CA ARG A 133 20.48 -0.49 17.61
C ARG A 133 20.54 1.01 17.30
N TYR A 134 20.59 1.82 18.34
CA TYR A 134 20.61 3.29 18.26
C TYR A 134 22.02 3.84 18.00
N LEU A 135 22.11 4.75 17.03
CA LEU A 135 23.23 5.67 16.81
C LEU A 135 23.06 6.96 17.62
N ILE A 136 21.81 7.45 17.70
CA ILE A 136 21.39 8.53 18.59
C ILE A 136 20.30 7.97 19.49
N VAL A 137 20.60 7.90 20.78
CA VAL A 137 19.72 7.37 21.82
C VAL A 137 18.43 8.21 21.89
N PRO A 138 17.25 7.60 22.09
CA PRO A 138 15.99 8.33 22.18
C PRO A 138 16.00 9.39 23.27
N TYR A 139 15.81 10.65 22.86
CA TYR A 139 15.57 11.79 23.74
C TYR A 139 14.09 12.15 23.70
N VAL A 140 13.43 12.08 24.86
CA VAL A 140 11.97 12.27 24.97
C VAL A 140 11.64 13.73 25.25
N ILE A 141 10.85 14.36 24.38
CA ILE A 141 10.31 15.70 24.55
C ILE A 141 8.79 15.63 24.33
N GLY A 142 8.01 15.91 25.39
CA GLY A 142 6.55 16.11 25.28
C GLY A 142 5.79 14.97 24.60
N GLY A 143 6.10 13.71 24.93
CA GLY A 143 5.47 12.51 24.35
C GLY A 143 6.10 12.01 23.05
N TYR A 144 7.07 12.72 22.48
CA TYR A 144 7.80 12.33 21.28
C TYR A 144 9.24 11.93 21.63
N ALA A 145 9.71 10.79 21.11
CA ALA A 145 11.10 10.38 21.20
C ALA A 145 11.84 10.71 19.90
N ILE A 146 12.85 11.57 19.96
CA ILE A 146 13.76 11.83 18.85
C ILE A 146 14.92 10.87 18.99
N SER A 147 15.09 9.96 18.02
CA SER A 147 16.15 8.95 17.98
C SER A 147 16.64 8.73 16.56
N LEU A 148 17.81 8.11 16.44
CA LEU A 148 18.33 7.60 15.16
C LEU A 148 18.85 6.18 15.37
N SER A 149 18.13 5.19 14.87
CA SER A 149 18.59 3.80 14.79
C SER A 149 19.29 3.48 13.47
N THR A 150 20.04 2.38 13.44
CA THR A 150 20.65 1.88 12.19
C THR A 150 19.60 1.59 11.11
N GLN A 151 18.43 1.09 11.50
CA GLN A 151 17.28 0.93 10.59
C GLN A 151 16.80 2.26 10.01
N GLN A 152 16.65 3.29 10.83
CA GLN A 152 16.25 4.63 10.36
C GLN A 152 17.31 5.22 9.42
N LEU A 153 18.59 5.04 9.72
CA LEU A 153 19.67 5.49 8.85
C LEU A 153 19.62 4.81 7.48
N VAL A 154 19.45 3.49 7.43
CA VAL A 154 19.31 2.75 6.16
C VAL A 154 18.11 3.26 5.35
N ALA A 155 16.96 3.48 6.01
CA ALA A 155 15.78 4.04 5.35
C ALA A 155 16.07 5.43 4.74
N VAL A 156 16.73 6.33 5.48
CA VAL A 156 17.12 7.66 5.00
C VAL A 156 18.07 7.57 3.80
N VAL A 157 19.12 6.75 3.91
CA VAL A 157 20.08 6.53 2.81
C VAL A 157 19.37 5.99 1.57
N MET A 158 18.42 5.09 1.75
CA MET A 158 17.67 4.50 0.64
C MET A 158 16.78 5.53 -0.07
N ILE A 159 16.11 6.41 0.68
CA ILE A 159 15.34 7.53 0.13
C ILE A 159 16.24 8.47 -0.67
N LEU A 160 17.40 8.85 -0.11
CA LEU A 160 18.36 9.73 -0.78
C LEU A 160 18.89 9.10 -2.07
N PHE A 161 19.25 7.82 -2.02
CA PHE A 161 19.72 7.08 -3.20
C PHE A 161 18.65 7.05 -4.30
N LEU A 162 17.41 6.66 -3.99
CA LEU A 162 16.35 6.62 -4.99
C LEU A 162 15.99 8.01 -5.51
N THR A 163 16.07 9.04 -4.66
CA THR A 163 15.92 10.43 -5.10
C THR A 163 16.98 10.80 -6.14
N VAL A 164 18.26 10.52 -5.87
CA VAL A 164 19.37 10.79 -6.80
C VAL A 164 19.23 9.98 -8.10
N VAL A 165 18.78 8.74 -8.02
CA VAL A 165 18.53 7.91 -9.20
C VAL A 165 17.40 8.50 -10.04
N ASN A 166 16.30 8.92 -9.42
CA ASN A 166 15.14 9.49 -10.09
C ASN A 166 15.45 10.85 -10.75
N THR A 167 16.39 11.63 -10.21
CA THR A 167 16.81 12.90 -10.84
C THR A 167 17.77 12.74 -12.01
N ARG A 168 18.43 11.58 -12.17
CA ARG A 168 19.40 11.32 -13.27
C ARG A 168 18.78 10.92 -14.61
N GLY A 169 17.47 10.66 -14.66
CA GLY A 169 16.74 10.52 -15.92
C GLY A 169 15.75 9.35 -15.97
N LEU A 170 14.76 9.51 -16.85
CA LEU A 170 13.59 8.63 -16.95
C LEU A 170 13.93 7.19 -17.40
N GLN A 171 14.99 7.00 -18.21
CA GLN A 171 15.35 5.65 -18.69
C GLN A 171 15.85 4.75 -17.55
N THR A 172 16.69 5.28 -16.66
CA THR A 172 17.19 4.56 -15.48
C THR A 172 16.06 4.22 -14.52
N GLY A 173 15.16 5.17 -14.25
CA GLY A 173 13.98 4.95 -13.43
C GLY A 173 13.06 3.86 -13.99
N LYS A 174 12.82 3.87 -15.31
CA LYS A 174 12.02 2.85 -15.99
C LYS A 174 12.63 1.45 -15.85
N PHE A 175 13.94 1.31 -16.02
CA PHE A 175 14.62 0.02 -15.89
C PHE A 175 14.50 -0.55 -14.46
N ILE A 176 14.74 0.29 -13.45
CA ILE A 176 14.65 -0.09 -12.04
C ILE A 176 13.20 -0.47 -11.67
N GLN A 177 12.23 0.36 -12.07
CA GLN A 177 10.81 0.10 -11.82
C GLN A 177 10.35 -1.22 -12.43
N ASN A 178 10.72 -1.48 -13.68
CA ASN A 178 10.35 -2.73 -14.37
C ASN A 178 10.97 -3.95 -13.69
N THR A 179 12.26 -3.86 -13.32
CA THR A 179 12.97 -4.94 -12.63
C THR A 179 12.33 -5.26 -11.29
N PHE A 180 12.04 -4.25 -10.46
CA PHE A 180 11.36 -4.46 -9.19
C PHE A 180 9.92 -4.96 -9.36
N THR A 181 9.22 -4.50 -10.40
CA THR A 181 7.85 -4.96 -10.66
C THR A 181 7.80 -6.42 -11.07
N PHE A 182 8.71 -6.85 -11.94
CA PHE A 182 8.84 -8.25 -12.29
C PHE A 182 9.26 -9.10 -11.09
N THR A 183 10.29 -8.66 -10.36
CA THR A 183 10.83 -9.39 -9.21
C THR A 183 9.79 -9.57 -8.11
N LYS A 184 9.06 -8.51 -7.73
CA LYS A 184 8.03 -8.59 -6.67
C LYS A 184 6.87 -9.49 -7.07
N THR A 185 6.44 -9.43 -8.34
CA THR A 185 5.36 -10.27 -8.87
C THR A 185 5.80 -11.74 -8.93
N ALA A 186 7.01 -12.01 -9.42
CA ALA A 186 7.58 -13.35 -9.48
C ALA A 186 7.75 -13.95 -8.07
N ALA A 187 8.22 -13.17 -7.09
CA ALA A 187 8.33 -13.59 -5.70
C ALA A 187 6.96 -13.96 -5.10
N LEU A 188 5.92 -13.16 -5.38
CA LEU A 188 4.55 -13.43 -4.94
C LEU A 188 3.99 -14.71 -5.57
N LEU A 189 4.17 -14.91 -6.88
CA LEU A 189 3.78 -16.14 -7.57
C LEU A 189 4.52 -17.35 -7.01
N GLY A 190 5.83 -17.22 -6.78
CA GLY A 190 6.64 -18.26 -6.14
C GLY A 190 6.12 -18.62 -4.74
N LEU A 191 5.77 -17.62 -3.92
CA LEU A 191 5.19 -17.84 -2.61
C LEU A 191 3.86 -18.60 -2.68
N ILE A 192 2.99 -18.25 -3.63
CA ILE A 192 1.71 -18.96 -3.85
C ILE A 192 1.97 -20.42 -4.23
N VAL A 193 2.86 -20.67 -5.19
CA VAL A 193 3.23 -22.03 -5.62
C VAL A 193 3.79 -22.82 -4.44
N ILE A 194 4.75 -22.27 -3.70
CA ILE A 194 5.32 -22.93 -2.53
C ILE A 194 4.23 -23.24 -1.49
N GLY A 195 3.35 -22.29 -1.20
CA GLY A 195 2.25 -22.49 -0.26
C GLY A 195 1.26 -23.59 -0.69
N LEU A 196 0.91 -23.66 -1.97
CA LEU A 196 -0.01 -24.67 -2.48
C LEU A 196 0.59 -26.08 -2.56
N PHE A 197 1.89 -26.22 -2.82
CA PHE A 197 2.52 -27.54 -2.96
C PHE A 197 3.17 -28.05 -1.67
N PHE A 198 3.76 -27.17 -0.85
CA PHE A 198 4.46 -27.56 0.39
C PHE A 198 3.69 -27.20 1.67
N GLY A 199 2.71 -26.30 1.58
CA GLY A 199 1.90 -25.88 2.73
C GLY A 199 0.81 -26.87 3.12
N TRP A 200 0.53 -27.89 2.31
CA TRP A 200 -0.48 -28.91 2.59
C TRP A 200 0.17 -30.10 3.31
N ASN A 201 0.36 -29.97 4.61
CA ASN A 201 0.85 -31.04 5.48
C ASN A 201 0.15 -31.01 6.84
N ASP A 202 0.22 -32.11 7.59
CA ASP A 202 -0.47 -32.28 8.88
C ASP A 202 -0.07 -31.25 9.95
N GLN A 203 1.10 -30.62 9.79
CA GLN A 203 1.62 -29.59 10.70
C GLN A 203 1.22 -28.17 10.27
N SER A 204 0.62 -28.00 9.10
CA SER A 204 0.33 -26.67 8.54
C SER A 204 -0.71 -25.92 9.36
N ALA A 205 -0.58 -24.60 9.40
CA ALA A 205 -1.56 -23.73 10.07
C ALA A 205 -2.98 -23.89 9.49
N ALA A 206 -3.10 -24.30 8.22
CA ALA A 206 -4.39 -24.56 7.59
C ALA A 206 -5.15 -25.71 8.27
N TYR A 207 -4.46 -26.75 8.74
CA TYR A 207 -5.06 -27.90 9.42
C TYR A 207 -5.04 -27.80 10.94
N THR A 208 -4.02 -27.16 11.52
CA THR A 208 -3.80 -27.14 12.97
C THR A 208 -4.46 -25.95 13.67
N SER A 209 -4.72 -24.86 12.95
CA SER A 209 -5.33 -23.66 13.55
C SER A 209 -6.84 -23.73 13.52
N SER A 210 -7.48 -23.24 14.58
CA SER A 210 -8.90 -22.90 14.56
C SER A 210 -9.12 -21.67 13.69
N TRP A 211 -9.97 -21.78 12.67
CA TRP A 211 -10.14 -20.74 11.65
C TRP A 211 -10.92 -19.52 12.15
N TRP A 212 -11.84 -19.72 13.08
CA TRP A 212 -12.82 -18.70 13.47
C TRP A 212 -12.83 -18.38 14.96
N LYS A 213 -12.13 -19.19 15.77
CA LYS A 213 -12.06 -19.03 17.22
C LYS A 213 -10.61 -18.76 17.64
N PRO A 214 -10.17 -17.49 17.60
CA PRO A 214 -8.79 -17.12 17.89
C PRO A 214 -8.28 -17.61 19.25
N TRP A 215 -9.16 -17.67 20.26
CA TRP A 215 -8.82 -18.15 21.60
C TRP A 215 -8.35 -19.61 21.63
N GLU A 216 -8.82 -20.45 20.70
CA GLU A 216 -8.33 -21.84 20.56
C GLU A 216 -6.90 -21.88 19.99
N ASN A 217 -6.45 -20.80 19.32
CA ASN A 217 -5.07 -20.62 18.85
C ASN A 217 -4.18 -19.92 19.89
N GLY A 218 -4.67 -19.70 21.12
CA GLY A 218 -3.93 -18.99 22.17
C GLY A 218 -3.92 -17.46 22.03
N TRP A 219 -4.77 -16.89 21.16
CA TRP A 219 -4.91 -15.44 21.03
C TRP A 219 -5.58 -14.83 22.26
N LYS A 220 -5.10 -13.67 22.68
CA LYS A 220 -5.69 -12.85 23.74
C LYS A 220 -5.73 -11.38 23.32
N PRO A 221 -6.82 -10.64 23.60
CA PRO A 221 -6.96 -9.25 23.19
C PRO A 221 -5.90 -8.31 23.77
N ASP A 222 -5.47 -8.52 25.01
CA ASP A 222 -4.44 -7.75 25.71
C ASP A 222 -3.06 -7.88 25.05
N ALA A 223 -2.74 -9.08 24.57
CA ALA A 223 -1.53 -9.34 23.81
C ALA A 223 -1.57 -8.70 22.40
N ALA A 224 -2.76 -8.57 21.82
CA ALA A 224 -2.98 -7.94 20.51
C ALA A 224 -3.02 -6.39 20.60
N GLN A 225 -3.52 -5.84 21.71
CA GLN A 225 -3.55 -4.41 21.98
C GLN A 225 -3.54 -4.14 23.49
N LEU A 226 -2.52 -3.41 23.93
CA LEU A 226 -2.38 -3.01 25.33
C LEU A 226 -3.61 -2.21 25.80
N GLY A 227 -4.09 -2.52 27.00
CA GLY A 227 -5.25 -1.88 27.61
C GLY A 227 -6.61 -2.46 27.20
N PHE A 228 -6.62 -3.55 26.42
CA PHE A 228 -7.85 -4.24 26.01
C PHE A 228 -8.04 -5.54 26.82
N GLU A 229 -8.53 -5.44 28.05
CA GLU A 229 -8.85 -6.60 28.88
C GLU A 229 -10.29 -7.06 28.62
N ALA A 230 -10.46 -8.23 28.02
CA ALA A 230 -11.78 -8.86 27.86
C ALA A 230 -11.97 -9.96 28.90
N ALA A 231 -12.87 -9.74 29.86
CA ALA A 231 -13.13 -10.67 30.96
C ALA A 231 -14.32 -11.61 30.74
N THR A 232 -15.18 -11.33 29.75
CA THR A 232 -16.39 -12.09 29.42
C THR A 232 -16.44 -12.46 27.92
N GLU A 233 -17.20 -13.49 27.56
CA GLU A 233 -17.41 -13.87 26.15
C GLU A 233 -17.94 -12.71 25.29
N GLY A 234 -18.89 -11.92 25.81
CA GLY A 234 -19.41 -10.74 25.11
C GLY A 234 -18.33 -9.69 24.85
N THR A 235 -17.46 -9.42 25.83
CA THR A 235 -16.32 -8.50 25.66
C THR A 235 -15.24 -9.05 24.73
N LEU A 236 -15.07 -10.38 24.65
CA LEU A 236 -14.13 -11.01 23.71
C LEU A 236 -14.58 -10.85 22.26
N ILE A 237 -15.88 -11.02 21.99
CA ILE A 237 -16.46 -10.80 20.65
C ILE A 237 -16.30 -9.33 20.25
N LEU A 238 -16.62 -8.40 21.17
CA LEU A 238 -16.45 -6.97 20.91
C LEU A 238 -14.99 -6.61 20.63
N ALA A 239 -14.05 -7.16 21.41
CA ALA A 239 -12.62 -6.99 21.20
C ALA A 239 -12.20 -7.45 19.81
N LEU A 240 -12.67 -8.63 19.40
CA LEU A 240 -12.36 -9.20 18.09
C LEU A 240 -12.89 -8.33 16.95
N VAL A 241 -14.10 -7.78 17.06
CA VAL A 241 -14.66 -6.86 16.06
C VAL A 241 -13.85 -5.56 15.96
N MET A 242 -13.47 -4.97 17.10
CA MET A 242 -12.63 -3.76 17.11
C MET A 242 -11.23 -4.02 16.53
N LEU A 243 -10.62 -5.16 16.90
CA LEU A 243 -9.30 -5.55 16.42
C LEU A 243 -9.33 -5.98 14.95
N LEU A 244 -10.46 -6.49 14.44
CA LEU A 244 -10.69 -6.69 13.02
C LEU A 244 -10.65 -5.35 12.27
N GLY A 245 -11.34 -4.33 12.78
CA GLY A 245 -11.31 -2.98 12.20
C GLY A 245 -9.89 -2.41 12.14
N ARG A 246 -9.10 -2.59 13.20
CA ARG A 246 -7.67 -2.23 13.19
C ARG A 246 -6.86 -3.09 12.22
N ALA A 247 -7.12 -4.39 12.15
CA ALA A 247 -6.42 -5.32 11.26
C ALA A 247 -6.66 -5.00 9.79
N MET A 248 -7.79 -4.37 9.43
CA MET A 248 -8.08 -3.93 8.07
C MET A 248 -7.18 -2.78 7.58
N VAL A 249 -6.53 -2.03 8.47
CA VAL A 249 -5.57 -0.96 8.09
C VAL A 249 -4.47 -1.53 7.18
N GLY A 250 -3.99 -2.73 7.50
CA GLY A 250 -2.95 -3.42 6.74
C GLY A 250 -3.36 -3.78 5.30
N PRO A 251 -4.44 -4.55 5.09
CA PRO A 251 -4.98 -4.85 3.77
C PRO A 251 -5.37 -3.59 2.97
N LEU A 252 -5.99 -2.59 3.60
CA LEU A 252 -6.34 -1.33 2.93
C LEU A 252 -5.10 -0.57 2.44
N PHE A 253 -4.04 -0.54 3.24
CA PHE A 253 -2.75 -0.01 2.81
C PHE A 253 -2.18 -0.80 1.62
N ALA A 254 -2.20 -2.13 1.70
CA ALA A 254 -1.66 -3.00 0.65
C ALA A 254 -2.46 -2.98 -0.66
N GLN A 255 -3.75 -2.65 -0.60
CA GLN A 255 -4.64 -2.52 -1.77
C GLN A 255 -4.79 -1.07 -2.24
N SER A 256 -4.02 -0.13 -1.69
CA SER A 256 -4.05 1.28 -2.11
C SER A 256 -3.44 1.48 -3.51
N ALA A 257 -3.34 2.74 -3.96
CA ALA A 257 -2.72 3.14 -5.22
C ALA A 257 -3.46 2.76 -6.52
N TRP A 258 -4.67 2.19 -6.45
CA TRP A 258 -5.56 2.00 -7.60
C TRP A 258 -5.94 3.33 -8.27
N ASN A 259 -6.03 4.41 -7.48
CA ASN A 259 -6.35 5.76 -7.94
C ASN A 259 -5.21 6.41 -8.75
N ASN A 260 -4.02 5.82 -8.81
CA ASN A 260 -2.88 6.42 -9.53
C ASN A 260 -3.13 6.60 -11.03
N VAL A 261 -3.91 5.71 -11.65
CA VAL A 261 -4.27 5.82 -13.06
C VAL A 261 -5.05 7.11 -13.37
N THR A 262 -5.73 7.68 -12.39
CA THR A 262 -6.47 8.94 -12.54
C THR A 262 -5.56 10.15 -12.70
N PHE A 263 -4.30 10.09 -12.25
CA PHE A 263 -3.33 11.16 -12.50
C PHE A 263 -2.90 11.19 -13.96
N THR A 264 -2.82 10.02 -14.59
CA THR A 264 -2.56 9.85 -16.03
C THR A 264 -3.83 9.89 -16.88
N ALA A 265 -4.97 10.27 -16.32
CA ALA A 265 -6.25 10.31 -17.03
C ALA A 265 -6.21 11.19 -18.29
N GLY A 266 -5.31 12.18 -18.35
CA GLY A 266 -5.06 13.03 -19.52
C GLY A 266 -4.33 12.36 -20.69
N GLU A 267 -3.72 11.20 -20.46
CA GLU A 267 -2.91 10.45 -21.45
C GLU A 267 -3.60 9.16 -21.92
N VAL A 268 -4.67 8.74 -21.26
CA VAL A 268 -5.46 7.56 -21.63
C VAL A 268 -6.32 7.85 -22.86
N ARG A 269 -6.26 6.97 -23.87
CA ARG A 269 -7.15 6.97 -25.05
C ARG A 269 -8.58 6.69 -24.62
N ASP A 270 -9.56 7.42 -25.18
CA ASP A 270 -10.99 7.28 -24.82
C ASP A 270 -11.20 7.15 -23.29
N PRO A 271 -10.77 8.14 -22.51
CA PRO A 271 -10.66 8.02 -21.05
C PRO A 271 -12.02 7.78 -20.38
N GLY A 272 -13.10 8.33 -20.94
CA GLY A 272 -14.47 8.12 -20.44
C GLY A 272 -14.90 6.65 -20.43
N ARG A 273 -14.38 5.86 -21.37
CA ARG A 273 -14.69 4.42 -21.47
C ARG A 273 -13.58 3.55 -20.89
N ASN A 274 -12.32 3.93 -21.09
CA ASN A 274 -11.18 3.08 -20.75
C ASN A 274 -10.75 3.20 -19.29
N LEU A 275 -10.93 4.36 -18.62
CA LEU A 275 -10.63 4.47 -17.18
C LEU A 275 -11.55 3.60 -16.33
N PRO A 276 -12.89 3.62 -16.52
CA PRO A 276 -13.77 2.73 -15.75
C PRO A 276 -13.58 1.25 -16.01
N ARG A 277 -13.04 0.88 -17.16
CA ARG A 277 -12.72 -0.51 -17.49
C ARG A 277 -11.34 -0.96 -17.00
N ALA A 278 -10.48 0.00 -16.66
CA ALA A 278 -9.14 -0.25 -16.20
C ALA A 278 -9.06 -0.37 -14.68
N LEU A 279 -9.91 0.37 -13.97
CA LEU A 279 -10.22 0.22 -12.55
C LEU A 279 -11.12 -1.01 -12.32
#